data_AF-A0A933YPG8-F1
#
_entry.id   AF-A0A933YPG8-F1
#
_cell.length_a   1.000
_cell.length_b   1.000
_cell.length_c   1.000
_cell.angle_alpha   90.00
_cell.angle_beta   90.00
_cell.angle_gamma   90.00
#
_symmetry.space_group_name_H-M   'P 1'
#
loop_
_entity.id
_entity.type
_entity.pdbx_description
1 polymer ?
#
loop_
_entity_poly.entity_id
_entity_poly.type
_entity_poly.pdbx_seq_one_letter_code
_entity_poly.pdbx_strand_id
1 'polypeptide(L)'
;MDLKKTAIIFNGFIHDFAAGIWLATIVAIAVLHDAHFGNAAVVSIINQLERLFFWSSVAAAILIMATGAGRTFTYVDNWYGEDAERQRRKALIIKHVVLFSAYALGYLWVWN
;
A
#
# COMPACT_ATOMS: atom_id res chain seq x y z
N MET A 1 -1.42 -18.04 -24.23
CA MET A 1 -2.03 -17.10 -23.25
C MET A 1 -1.91 -15.71 -23.84
N ASP A 2 -3.00 -14.97 -23.93
CA ASP A 2 -3.04 -13.65 -24.60
C ASP A 2 -2.20 -12.62 -23.84
N LEU A 3 -1.30 -11.91 -24.54
CA LEU A 3 -0.33 -10.95 -23.97
C LEU A 3 -1.04 -9.89 -23.10
N LYS A 4 -2.25 -9.49 -23.52
CA LYS A 4 -3.10 -8.54 -22.81
C LYS A 4 -3.56 -9.08 -21.45
N LYS A 5 -3.94 -10.36 -21.37
CA LYS A 5 -4.37 -10.99 -20.10
C LYS A 5 -3.20 -11.11 -19.12
N THR A 6 -2.01 -11.45 -19.61
CA THR A 6 -0.78 -11.50 -18.80
C THR A 6 -0.46 -10.12 -18.20
N ALA A 7 -0.56 -9.05 -18.98
CA ALA A 7 -0.31 -7.69 -18.51
C ALA A 7 -1.31 -7.25 -17.42
N ILE A 8 -2.59 -7.62 -17.55
CA ILE A 8 -3.64 -7.33 -16.54
C ILE A 8 -3.35 -8.04 -15.22
N ILE A 9 -2.98 -9.33 -15.28
CA ILE A 9 -2.63 -10.12 -14.09
C ILE A 9 -1.38 -9.53 -13.43
N PHE A 10 -0.36 -9.21 -14.23
CA PHE A 10 0.91 -8.67 -13.74
C PHE A 10 0.75 -7.29 -13.09
N ASN A 11 -0.03 -6.38 -13.70
CA ASN A 11 -0.38 -5.10 -13.10
C ASN A 11 -1.09 -5.30 -11.74
N GLY A 12 -1.98 -6.29 -11.67
CA GLY A 12 -2.64 -6.63 -10.42
C GLY A 12 -1.71 -7.15 -9.34
N PHE A 13 -0.80 -8.04 -9.71
CA PHE A 13 0.23 -8.57 -8.81
C PHE A 13 1.12 -7.44 -8.27
N ILE A 14 1.63 -6.56 -9.14
CA ILE A 14 2.46 -5.42 -8.73
C ILE A 14 1.70 -4.51 -7.76
N HIS A 15 0.43 -4.20 -8.06
CA HIS A 15 -0.40 -3.36 -7.20
C HIS A 15 -0.54 -3.97 -5.79
N ASP A 16 -0.89 -5.25 -5.71
CA ASP A 16 -1.13 -5.91 -4.42
C ASP A 16 0.19 -6.14 -3.66
N PHE A 17 1.29 -6.42 -4.36
CA PHE A 17 2.64 -6.50 -3.77
C PHE A 17 3.10 -5.15 -3.21
N ALA A 18 2.91 -4.06 -3.95
CA ALA A 18 3.23 -2.71 -3.49
C ALA A 18 2.39 -2.31 -2.27
N ALA A 19 1.10 -2.70 -2.21
CA ALA A 19 0.27 -2.51 -1.03
C ALA A 19 0.80 -3.27 0.20
N GLY A 20 1.33 -4.48 0.00
CA GLY A 20 2.00 -5.24 1.06
C GLY A 20 3.26 -4.56 1.58
N ILE A 21 4.15 -4.11 0.68
CA ILE A 21 5.36 -3.35 1.05
C ILE A 21 4.97 -2.10 1.82
N TRP A 22 4.01 -1.34 1.31
CA TRP A 22 3.54 -0.11 1.91
C TRP A 22 3.02 -0.29 3.35
N LEU A 23 2.23 -1.33 3.59
CA LEU A 23 1.73 -1.62 4.94
C LEU A 23 2.87 -2.06 5.86
N ALA A 24 3.77 -2.92 5.37
CA ALA A 24 4.91 -3.41 6.15
C ALA A 24 5.86 -2.27 6.56
N THR A 25 6.10 -1.29 5.67
CA THR A 25 6.96 -0.15 5.99
C THR A 25 6.33 0.77 7.02
N ILE A 26 5.00 0.99 6.99
CA ILE A 26 4.31 1.75 8.04
C ILE A 26 4.43 1.06 9.41
N VAL A 27 4.20 -0.26 9.46
CA VAL A 27 4.36 -1.03 10.71
C VAL A 27 5.81 -0.98 11.21
N ALA A 28 6.79 -1.12 10.31
CA ALA A 28 8.20 -1.04 10.66
C ALA A 28 8.57 0.33 11.24
N ILE A 29 8.08 1.43 10.65
CA ILE A 29 8.30 2.79 11.18
C ILE A 29 7.70 2.92 12.57
N ALA A 30 6.47 2.46 12.78
CA ALA A 30 5.82 2.55 14.10
C ALA A 30 6.60 1.80 15.19
N VAL A 31 7.13 0.61 14.89
CA VAL A 31 7.95 -0.18 15.83
C VAL A 31 9.31 0.49 16.08
N LEU A 32 9.94 1.03 15.04
CA LEU A 32 11.23 1.72 15.17
C LEU A 32 11.11 3.02 15.98
N HIS A 33 10.02 3.74 15.80
CA HIS A 33 9.75 5.00 16.50
C HIS A 33 9.55 4.78 18.00
N ASP A 34 8.93 3.67 18.40
CA ASP A 34 8.85 3.28 19.82
C ASP A 34 10.24 2.94 20.40
N ALA A 35 11.08 2.25 19.63
CA ALA A 35 12.45 1.89 20.04
C ALA A 35 13.38 3.09 20.26
N HIS A 36 13.03 4.25 19.69
CA HIS A 36 13.77 5.51 19.83
C HIS A 36 13.85 5.99 21.28
N PHE A 37 12.83 5.72 22.09
CA PHE A 37 12.76 6.10 23.50
C PHE A 37 13.55 5.17 24.42
N GLY A 38 13.98 3.99 23.93
CA GLY A 38 14.60 2.96 24.74
C GLY A 38 16.12 3.06 24.91
N ASN A 39 16.84 3.64 23.94
CA ASN A 39 18.32 3.70 23.99
C ASN A 39 18.91 4.81 23.09
N ALA A 40 19.48 5.85 23.72
CA ALA A 40 20.09 6.99 23.03
C ALA A 40 21.23 6.62 22.06
N ALA A 41 21.93 5.50 22.28
CA ALA A 41 23.07 5.09 21.46
C ALA A 41 22.67 4.65 20.04
N VAL A 42 21.42 4.22 19.84
CA VAL A 42 20.93 3.69 18.55
C VAL A 42 20.03 4.66 17.78
N VAL A 43 19.66 5.79 18.39
CA VAL A 43 18.73 6.78 17.82
C VAL A 43 19.14 7.25 16.42
N SER A 44 20.42 7.48 16.18
CA SER A 44 20.92 7.93 14.87
C SER A 44 20.74 6.89 13.77
N ILE A 45 20.89 5.61 14.09
CA ILE A 45 20.69 4.49 13.16
C ILE A 45 19.21 4.29 12.91
N ILE A 46 18.39 4.32 13.96
CA ILE A 46 16.93 4.21 13.86
C ILE A 46 16.37 5.34 12.96
N ASN A 47 16.82 6.58 13.15
CA ASN A 47 16.44 7.71 12.30
C ASN A 47 16.73 7.47 10.81
N GLN A 48 17.87 6.87 10.47
CA GLN A 48 18.20 6.54 9.09
C GLN A 48 17.29 5.46 8.53
N LEU A 49 16.98 4.43 9.32
CA LEU A 49 16.06 3.36 8.94
C LEU A 49 14.64 3.88 8.74
N GLU A 50 14.13 4.71 9.65
CA GLU A 50 12.81 5.34 9.53
C GLU A 50 12.70 6.16 8.25
N ARG A 51 13.72 6.97 7.93
CA ARG A 51 13.74 7.76 6.70
C ARG A 51 13.75 6.87 5.45
N LEU A 52 14.47 5.74 5.48
CA LEU A 52 14.49 4.78 4.38
C LEU A 52 13.13 4.08 4.20
N PHE A 53 12.52 3.64 5.29
CA PHE A 53 11.18 3.03 5.25
C PHE A 53 10.11 4.03 4.84
N PHE A 54 10.24 5.29 5.26
CA PHE A 54 9.36 6.37 4.85
C PHE A 54 9.40 6.60 3.34
N TRP A 55 10.59 6.77 2.75
CA TRP A 55 10.68 6.94 1.29
C TRP A 55 10.25 5.68 0.53
N SER A 56 10.44 4.50 1.12
CA SER A 56 9.95 3.24 0.56
C SER A 56 8.42 3.15 0.59
N SER A 57 7.77 3.66 1.64
CA SER A 57 6.31 3.76 1.72
C SER A 57 5.78 4.76 0.70
N VAL A 58 6.40 5.93 0.54
CA VAL A 58 6.03 6.90 -0.50
C VAL A 58 6.15 6.30 -1.91
N ALA A 59 7.27 5.64 -2.20
CA ALA A 59 7.47 4.98 -3.49
C ALA A 59 6.42 3.89 -3.76
N ALA A 60 6.11 3.07 -2.75
CA ALA A 60 5.06 2.05 -2.84
C ALA A 60 3.68 2.67 -3.07
N ALA A 61 3.34 3.78 -2.38
CA ALA A 61 2.10 4.51 -2.58
C ALA A 61 1.95 5.03 -4.01
N ILE A 62 3.01 5.61 -4.59
CA ILE A 62 3.03 6.05 -5.99
C ILE A 62 2.77 4.85 -6.93
N LEU A 63 3.42 3.71 -6.67
CA LEU A 63 3.25 2.49 -7.47
C LEU A 63 1.82 1.95 -7.40
N ILE A 64 1.21 1.94 -6.21
CA ILE A 64 -0.19 1.55 -5.99
C ILE A 64 -1.13 2.44 -6.80
N MET A 65 -0.91 3.76 -6.79
CA MET A 65 -1.73 4.71 -7.54
C MET A 65 -1.58 4.51 -9.05
N ALA A 66 -0.36 4.37 -9.56
CA ALA A 66 -0.10 4.15 -10.98
C ALA A 66 -0.72 2.84 -11.49
N THR A 67 -0.53 1.75 -10.76
CA THR A 67 -1.09 0.43 -11.11
C THR A 67 -2.59 0.32 -10.86
N GLY A 68 -3.11 1.05 -9.86
CA GLY A 68 -4.53 1.19 -9.55
C GLY A 68 -5.29 1.92 -10.66
N ALA A 69 -4.71 3.01 -11.20
CA ALA A 69 -5.25 3.69 -12.38
C ALA A 69 -5.33 2.75 -13.59
N GLY A 70 -4.32 1.90 -13.79
CA GLY A 70 -4.35 0.85 -14.83
C GLY A 70 -5.48 -0.18 -14.64
N ARG A 71 -5.88 -0.48 -13.39
CA ARG A 71 -7.02 -1.38 -13.09
C ARG A 71 -8.37 -0.75 -13.45
N THR A 72 -8.54 0.57 -13.30
CA THR A 72 -9.79 1.26 -13.69
C THR A 72 -10.06 1.21 -15.19
N PHE A 73 -9.03 1.19 -16.04
CA PHE A 73 -9.19 1.14 -17.51
C PHE A 73 -9.31 -0.28 -18.08
N THR A 74 -8.88 -1.30 -17.34
CA THR A 74 -8.83 -2.69 -17.83
C THR A 74 -10.02 -3.55 -17.39
N TYR A 75 -10.79 -3.12 -16.39
CA TYR A 75 -11.99 -3.80 -15.87
C TYR A 75 -13.29 -3.13 -16.35
N VAL A 76 -13.48 -3.03 -17.66
CA VAL A 76 -14.72 -2.47 -18.25
C VAL A 76 -15.75 -3.57 -18.54
N ASP A 77 -15.33 -4.83 -18.67
CA ASP A 77 -16.23 -5.94 -18.98
C ASP A 77 -16.62 -6.74 -17.73
N ASN A 78 -17.93 -6.93 -17.56
CA ASN A 78 -18.66 -7.54 -16.44
C ASN A 78 -18.38 -9.07 -16.31
N TRP A 79 -17.12 -9.45 -16.18
CA TRP A 79 -16.62 -10.82 -16.41
C TRP A 79 -17.12 -11.85 -15.38
N TYR A 80 -17.58 -11.42 -14.20
CA TYR A 80 -17.97 -12.31 -13.08
C TYR A 80 -19.48 -12.32 -12.77
N GLY A 81 -20.30 -11.56 -13.51
CA GLY A 81 -21.73 -11.38 -13.24
C GLY A 81 -22.03 -10.22 -12.26
N GLU A 82 -23.19 -9.57 -12.41
CA GLU A 82 -23.53 -8.31 -11.73
C GLU A 82 -23.38 -8.36 -10.20
N ASP A 83 -23.78 -9.45 -9.56
CA ASP A 83 -23.71 -9.59 -8.10
C ASP A 83 -22.27 -9.74 -7.58
N ALA A 84 -21.43 -10.50 -8.28
CA ALA A 84 -20.03 -10.67 -7.93
C ALA A 84 -19.23 -9.38 -8.17
N GLU A 85 -19.54 -8.66 -9.24
CA GLU A 85 -18.99 -7.33 -9.55
C GLU A 85 -19.31 -6.33 -8.42
N ARG A 86 -20.55 -6.36 -7.89
CA ARG A 86 -21.02 -5.49 -6.81
C ARG A 86 -20.31 -5.77 -5.48
N GLN A 87 -20.14 -7.06 -5.12
CA GLN A 87 -19.38 -7.43 -3.92
C GLN A 87 -17.89 -7.07 -4.06
N ARG A 88 -17.31 -7.31 -5.23
CA ARG A 88 -15.92 -6.93 -5.53
C ARG A 88 -15.69 -5.43 -5.41
N ARG A 89 -16.60 -4.59 -5.91
CA ARG A 89 -16.53 -3.13 -5.75
C ARG A 89 -16.61 -2.70 -4.29
N LYS A 90 -17.51 -3.30 -3.49
CA LYS A 90 -17.57 -3.03 -2.04
C LYS A 90 -16.26 -3.40 -1.35
N ALA A 91 -15.69 -4.58 -1.64
CA ALA A 91 -14.42 -5.01 -1.08
C ALA A 91 -13.25 -4.08 -1.48
N LEU A 92 -13.24 -3.60 -2.73
CA LEU A 92 -12.27 -2.60 -3.20
C LEU A 92 -12.39 -1.28 -2.44
N ILE A 93 -13.61 -0.79 -2.21
CA ILE A 93 -13.86 0.43 -1.43
C ILE A 93 -13.38 0.24 0.01
N ILE A 94 -13.76 -0.87 0.65
CA ILE A 94 -13.32 -1.19 2.03
C ILE A 94 -11.79 -1.24 2.10
N LYS A 95 -11.13 -1.92 1.15
CA LYS A 95 -9.66 -1.96 1.06
C LYS A 95 -9.07 -0.56 1.00
N HIS A 96 -9.57 0.32 0.13
CA HIS A 96 -9.04 1.67 0.01
C HIS A 96 -9.30 2.51 1.26
N VAL A 97 -10.49 2.42 1.87
CA VAL A 97 -10.79 3.13 3.11
C VAL A 97 -9.83 2.69 4.23
N VAL A 98 -9.66 1.37 4.43
CA VAL A 98 -8.75 0.83 5.45
C VAL A 98 -7.31 1.27 5.18
N LEU A 99 -6.83 1.19 3.95
CA LEU A 99 -5.48 1.64 3.58
C LEU A 99 -5.33 3.16 3.79
N PHE A 100 -6.30 3.97 3.38
CA PHE A 100 -6.22 5.43 3.55
C PHE A 100 -6.26 5.83 5.02
N SER A 101 -7.08 5.16 5.83
CA SER A 101 -7.11 5.35 7.29
C SER A 101 -5.80 4.94 7.93
N ALA A 102 -5.22 3.79 7.56
CA ALA A 102 -3.91 3.36 8.06
C ALA A 102 -2.80 4.36 7.67
N TYR A 103 -2.87 4.92 6.46
CA TYR A 103 -1.94 5.97 6.03
C TYR A 103 -2.06 7.21 6.91
N ALA A 104 -3.28 7.74 7.04
CA ALA A 104 -3.55 8.98 7.76
C ALA A 104 -3.23 8.85 9.25
N LEU A 105 -3.62 7.74 9.87
CA LEU A 105 -3.33 7.46 11.28
C LEU A 105 -1.83 7.25 11.53
N GLY A 106 -1.14 6.52 10.65
CA GLY A 106 0.32 6.35 10.74
C GLY A 106 1.05 7.70 10.63
N TYR A 107 0.61 8.56 9.72
CA TYR A 107 1.19 9.91 9.57
C TYR A 107 0.88 10.82 10.77
N LEU A 108 -0.34 10.78 11.30
CA LEU A 108 -0.75 11.54 12.48
C LEU A 108 0.00 11.10 13.73
N TRP A 109 0.28 9.80 13.87
CA TRP A 109 1.08 9.28 14.97
C TRP A 109 2.51 9.79 14.89
N VAL A 110 3.18 9.63 13.75
CA VAL A 110 4.58 10.07 13.60
C VAL A 110 4.75 11.58 13.79
N TRP A 111 3.71 12.38 13.51
CA TRP A 111 3.75 13.83 13.64
C TRP A 111 3.45 14.35 15.06
N ASN A 112 2.84 13.54 15.93
CA ASN A 112 2.51 13.90 17.32
C ASN A 112 3.53 13.31 18.31
#